data_AF-A0A532ATC9-F1
#
_entry.id   AF-A0A532ATC9-F1
#
_cell.length_a   1.000
_cell.length_b   1.000
_cell.length_c   1.000
_cell.angle_alpha   90.00
_cell.angle_beta   90.00
_cell.angle_gamma   90.00
#
_symmetry.space_group_name_H-M   'P 1'
#
loop_
_entity.id
_entity.type
_entity.pdbx_description
1 polymer ?
#
loop_
_entity_poly.entity_id
_entity_poly.type
_entity_poly.pdbx_seq_one_letter_code
_entity_poly.pdbx_strand_id
1 'polypeptide(L)'
;AETVRRRLRSMMRAESGTAIGPFVEPQTYVKLRETALTGNAAFFQTALADALEVDFSTARTLTVSHNYTPLLAALRALDLSEDKAFLITAAIYPTEFPHPQAIRIFLDRYRLLHRDAALDRLRGWKADTVSKIVRKPGRVAANADLRKPNSADITATPKARRV
;
A
#
# COMPACT_ATOMS: atom_id res chain seq x y z
N ALA A 1 49.97 -27.15 -18.33
CA ALA A 1 48.65 -26.84 -18.94
C ALA A 1 47.60 -26.29 -17.94
N GLU A 2 47.77 -26.47 -16.63
CA GLU A 2 46.74 -26.13 -15.62
C GLU A 2 46.65 -24.63 -15.25
N THR A 3 47.77 -23.91 -15.40
CA THR A 3 47.87 -22.47 -15.09
C THR A 3 47.07 -21.60 -16.05
N VAL A 4 46.96 -21.99 -17.33
CA VAL A 4 46.17 -21.28 -18.34
C VAL A 4 44.67 -21.42 -18.07
N ARG A 5 44.23 -22.60 -17.63
CA ARG A 5 42.81 -22.85 -17.27
C ARG A 5 42.37 -22.04 -16.06
N ARG A 6 43.22 -21.88 -15.05
CA ARG A 6 42.91 -21.03 -13.88
C ARG A 6 42.80 -19.56 -14.29
N ARG A 7 43.66 -19.08 -15.19
CA ARG A 7 43.63 -17.69 -15.65
C ARG A 7 42.39 -17.38 -16.49
N LEU A 8 41.99 -18.31 -17.37
CA LEU A 8 40.72 -18.23 -18.09
C LEU A 8 39.51 -18.24 -17.14
N ARG A 9 39.48 -19.13 -16.14
CA ARG A 9 38.40 -19.13 -15.13
C ARG A 9 38.35 -17.85 -14.29
N SER A 10 39.48 -17.25 -13.95
CA SER A 10 39.49 -15.97 -13.23
C SER A 10 38.98 -14.81 -14.07
N MET A 11 39.21 -14.82 -15.39
CA MET A 11 38.69 -13.81 -16.31
C MET A 11 37.19 -14.00 -16.56
N MET A 12 36.72 -15.24 -16.77
CA MET A 12 35.29 -15.55 -16.94
C MET A 12 34.45 -15.23 -15.69
N ARG A 13 35.04 -15.31 -14.49
CA ARG A 13 34.36 -14.95 -13.24
C ARG A 13 34.27 -13.44 -13.03
N ALA A 14 35.18 -12.66 -13.61
CA ALA A 14 35.16 -11.20 -13.53
C ALA A 14 34.19 -10.56 -14.55
N GLU A 15 33.94 -11.22 -15.69
CA GLU A 15 32.96 -10.74 -16.71
C GLU A 15 31.51 -11.17 -16.42
N SER A 16 31.29 -12.04 -15.43
CA SER A 16 29.94 -12.45 -14.98
C SER A 16 29.20 -11.34 -14.19
N GLY A 17 29.73 -10.11 -14.20
CA GLY A 17 29.17 -8.93 -13.51
C GLY A 17 27.91 -8.33 -14.13
N THR A 18 27.41 -8.89 -15.24
CA THR A 18 26.07 -8.58 -15.73
C THR A 18 25.25 -9.85 -15.66
N ALA A 19 24.78 -10.17 -14.45
CA ALA A 19 23.74 -11.16 -14.26
C ALA A 19 22.46 -10.66 -14.97
N ILE A 20 22.39 -10.88 -16.28
CA ILE A 20 21.12 -11.03 -16.98
C ILE A 20 20.58 -12.36 -16.48
N GLY A 21 20.02 -12.34 -15.26
CA GLY A 21 19.21 -13.44 -14.78
C GLY A 21 18.09 -13.70 -15.80
N PRO A 22 17.55 -14.93 -15.86
CA PRO A 22 16.35 -15.17 -16.65
C PRO A 22 15.34 -14.07 -16.31
N PHE A 23 14.65 -13.55 -17.33
CA PHE A 23 13.59 -12.54 -17.29
C PHE A 23 12.37 -13.02 -16.46
N VAL A 24 12.60 -13.52 -15.25
CA VAL A 24 11.58 -13.77 -14.23
C VAL A 24 11.22 -12.40 -13.72
N GLU A 25 10.39 -11.74 -14.51
CA GLU A 25 9.71 -10.53 -14.11
C GLU A 25 9.09 -10.77 -12.73
N PRO A 26 9.28 -9.86 -11.75
CA PRO A 26 8.77 -10.07 -10.40
C PRO A 26 7.29 -10.43 -10.48
N GLN A 27 6.88 -11.56 -9.92
CA GLN A 27 5.49 -12.03 -9.99
C GLN A 27 4.51 -10.95 -9.51
N THR A 28 4.95 -10.11 -8.57
CA THR A 28 4.25 -8.91 -8.10
C THR A 28 3.92 -7.94 -9.23
N TYR A 29 4.87 -7.64 -10.12
CA TYR A 29 4.63 -6.76 -11.26
C TYR A 29 3.64 -7.38 -12.25
N VAL A 30 3.77 -8.67 -12.56
CA VAL A 30 2.86 -9.33 -13.52
C VAL A 30 1.41 -9.23 -13.02
N LYS A 31 1.18 -9.54 -11.74
CA LYS A 31 -0.15 -9.41 -11.12
C LYS A 31 -0.66 -7.97 -11.11
N LEU A 32 0.18 -7.00 -10.75
CA LEU A 32 -0.20 -5.58 -10.75
C LEU A 32 -0.53 -5.08 -12.17
N ARG A 33 0.24 -5.51 -13.17
CA ARG A 33 -0.01 -5.19 -14.58
C ARG A 33 -1.34 -5.76 -15.04
N GLU A 34 -1.58 -7.06 -14.84
CA GLU A 34 -2.81 -7.72 -15.27
C GLU A 34 -4.04 -7.10 -14.61
N THR A 35 -3.97 -6.85 -13.30
CA THR A 35 -5.07 -6.21 -12.55
C THR A 35 -5.29 -4.77 -12.97
N ALA A 36 -4.23 -3.98 -13.23
CA ALA A 36 -4.37 -2.62 -13.74
C ALA A 36 -5.02 -2.59 -15.14
N LEU A 37 -4.63 -3.50 -16.02
CA LEU A 37 -5.17 -3.59 -17.39
C LEU A 37 -6.61 -4.11 -17.45
N THR A 38 -7.13 -4.73 -16.39
CA THR A 38 -8.55 -5.14 -16.35
C THR A 38 -9.53 -3.95 -16.30
N GLY A 39 -9.05 -2.75 -15.95
CA GLY A 39 -9.90 -1.57 -15.73
C GLY A 39 -10.73 -1.62 -14.45
N ASN A 40 -10.64 -2.69 -13.65
CA ASN A 40 -11.30 -2.78 -12.35
C ASN A 40 -10.35 -2.36 -11.22
N ALA A 41 -10.57 -1.14 -10.70
CA ALA A 41 -9.77 -0.58 -9.62
C ALA A 41 -9.74 -1.46 -8.36
N ALA A 42 -10.80 -2.23 -8.07
CA ALA A 42 -10.84 -3.08 -6.87
C ALA A 42 -9.84 -4.24 -6.96
N PHE A 43 -9.65 -4.84 -8.13
CA PHE A 43 -8.66 -5.92 -8.30
C PHE A 43 -7.23 -5.39 -8.17
N PHE A 44 -6.96 -4.22 -8.75
CA PHE A 44 -5.68 -3.56 -8.58
C PHE A 44 -5.42 -3.20 -7.11
N GLN A 45 -6.43 -2.66 -6.41
CA GLN A 45 -6.34 -2.32 -4.98
C GLN A 45 -6.04 -3.53 -4.11
N THR A 46 -6.64 -4.69 -4.39
CA THR A 46 -6.33 -5.94 -3.68
C THR A 46 -4.90 -6.40 -3.95
N ALA A 47 -4.48 -6.44 -5.22
CA ALA A 47 -3.12 -6.83 -5.58
C ALA A 47 -2.07 -5.87 -5.00
N LEU A 48 -2.38 -4.57 -4.92
CA LEU A 48 -1.52 -3.55 -4.32
C LEU A 48 -1.45 -3.71 -2.79
N ALA A 49 -2.59 -3.98 -2.15
CA ALA A 49 -2.65 -4.24 -0.71
C ALA A 49 -1.79 -5.46 -0.34
N ASP A 50 -1.90 -6.54 -1.12
CA ASP A 50 -1.11 -7.77 -0.93
C ASP A 50 0.38 -7.51 -1.18
N ALA A 51 0.73 -6.77 -2.23
CA ALA A 51 2.12 -6.46 -2.57
C ALA A 51 2.82 -5.58 -1.53
N LEU A 52 2.08 -4.63 -0.94
CA LEU A 52 2.60 -3.71 0.08
C LEU A 52 2.42 -4.22 1.51
N GLU A 53 1.68 -5.33 1.70
CA GLU A 53 1.23 -5.85 3.01
C GLU A 53 0.52 -4.77 3.86
N VAL A 54 -0.41 -4.05 3.24
CA VAL A 54 -1.24 -3.02 3.89
C VAL A 54 -2.71 -3.39 3.82
N ASP A 55 -3.56 -2.71 4.59
CA ASP A 55 -5.00 -2.94 4.49
C ASP A 55 -5.60 -2.42 3.18
N PHE A 56 -6.69 -3.05 2.73
CA PHE A 56 -7.41 -2.67 1.50
C PHE A 56 -7.90 -1.21 1.52
N SER A 57 -8.29 -0.65 2.67
CA SER A 57 -8.75 0.74 2.76
C SER A 57 -7.62 1.73 2.51
N THR A 58 -6.41 1.40 2.95
CA THR A 58 -5.20 2.16 2.71
C THR A 58 -4.82 2.07 1.23
N ALA A 59 -4.79 0.88 0.62
CA ALA A 59 -4.56 0.72 -0.83
C ALA A 59 -5.58 1.46 -1.70
N ARG A 60 -6.86 1.47 -1.29
CA ARG A 60 -7.92 2.25 -1.94
C ARG A 60 -7.67 3.74 -1.83
N THR A 61 -7.23 4.23 -0.67
CA THR A 61 -6.93 5.66 -0.48
C THR A 61 -5.77 6.12 -1.36
N LEU A 62 -4.76 5.27 -1.59
CA LEU A 62 -3.62 5.55 -2.45
C LEU A 62 -3.97 5.66 -3.95
N THR A 63 -5.09 5.06 -4.37
CA THR A 63 -5.51 4.97 -5.78
C THR A 63 -6.73 5.85 -6.10
N VAL A 64 -7.58 6.14 -5.13
CA VAL A 64 -8.74 7.03 -5.32
C VAL A 64 -8.35 8.50 -5.29
N SER A 65 -7.18 8.85 -4.76
CA SER A 65 -6.69 10.22 -4.79
C SER A 65 -6.57 10.74 -6.23
N HIS A 66 -7.06 11.95 -6.49
CA HIS A 66 -6.90 12.66 -7.77
C HIS A 66 -5.44 12.89 -8.19
N ASN A 67 -4.49 12.52 -7.34
CA ASN A 67 -3.06 12.64 -7.60
C ASN A 67 -2.43 11.25 -7.49
N TYR A 68 -1.66 10.85 -8.50
CA TYR A 68 -0.92 9.58 -8.55
C TYR A 68 0.37 9.59 -7.70
N THR A 69 0.68 10.67 -6.96
CA THR A 69 1.85 10.77 -6.06
C THR A 69 1.90 9.67 -4.98
N PRO A 70 0.80 9.32 -4.29
CA PRO A 70 0.82 8.23 -3.32
C PRO A 70 1.08 6.87 -3.99
N LEU A 71 0.50 6.66 -5.17
CA LEU A 71 0.78 5.48 -6.00
C LEU A 71 2.26 5.44 -6.43
N LEU A 72 2.87 6.56 -6.81
CA LEU A 72 4.30 6.60 -7.15
C LEU A 72 5.19 6.14 -6.00
N ALA A 73 4.90 6.59 -4.78
CA ALA A 73 5.64 6.14 -3.60
C ALA A 73 5.43 4.64 -3.33
N ALA A 74 4.22 4.11 -3.54
CA ALA A 74 3.97 2.68 -3.44
C ALA A 74 4.77 1.87 -4.48
N LEU A 75 4.75 2.26 -5.76
CA LEU A 75 5.48 1.58 -6.84
C LEU A 75 7.00 1.65 -6.62
N ARG A 76 7.49 2.77 -6.09
CA ARG A 76 8.90 2.95 -5.76
C ARG A 76 9.34 2.09 -4.59
N ALA A 77 8.48 1.90 -3.57
CA ALA A 77 8.76 1.01 -2.45
C ALA A 77 8.82 -0.47 -2.88
N LEU A 78 8.10 -0.84 -3.94
CA LEU A 78 8.15 -2.16 -4.59
C LEU A 78 9.36 -2.34 -5.52
N ASP A 79 10.24 -1.35 -5.62
CA ASP A 79 11.46 -1.39 -6.42
C ASP A 79 11.22 -1.63 -7.92
N LEU A 80 10.10 -1.13 -8.44
CA LEU A 80 9.76 -1.25 -9.85
C LEU A 80 10.61 -0.28 -10.69
N SER A 81 11.01 -0.73 -11.89
CA SER A 81 11.68 0.15 -12.86
C SER A 81 10.72 1.23 -13.37
N GLU A 82 11.28 2.32 -13.93
CA GLU A 82 10.51 3.48 -14.38
C GLU A 82 9.45 3.09 -15.42
N ASP A 83 9.82 2.24 -16.37
CA ASP A 83 8.93 1.77 -17.45
C ASP A 83 7.73 0.97 -16.90
N LYS A 84 7.99 0.15 -15.88
CA LYS A 84 6.99 -0.69 -15.22
C LYS A 84 6.02 0.14 -14.39
N ALA A 85 6.56 1.10 -13.64
CA ALA A 85 5.76 2.04 -12.86
C ALA A 85 4.91 2.93 -13.77
N PHE A 86 5.46 3.37 -14.89
CA PHE A 86 4.73 4.14 -15.90
C PHE A 86 3.56 3.36 -16.48
N LEU A 87 3.77 2.12 -16.93
CA LEU A 87 2.72 1.30 -17.51
C LEU A 87 1.55 1.11 -16.53
N ILE A 88 1.83 0.76 -15.28
CA ILE A 88 0.81 0.60 -14.25
C ILE A 88 0.06 1.91 -14.01
N THR A 89 0.78 3.03 -13.90
CA THR A 89 0.16 4.34 -13.64
C THR A 89 -0.72 4.78 -14.82
N ALA A 90 -0.25 4.60 -16.06
CA ALA A 90 -1.00 4.94 -17.26
C ALA A 90 -2.27 4.08 -17.43
N ALA A 91 -2.23 2.80 -17.03
CA ALA A 91 -3.40 1.93 -17.04
C ALA A 91 -4.47 2.35 -16.02
N ILE A 92 -4.06 2.89 -14.86
CA ILE A 92 -4.97 3.33 -13.79
C ILE A 92 -5.50 4.75 -14.04
N TYR A 93 -4.65 5.63 -14.57
CA TYR A 93 -4.95 7.03 -14.82
C TYR A 93 -4.74 7.39 -16.30
N PRO A 94 -5.55 6.84 -17.23
CA PRO A 94 -5.36 7.07 -18.66
C PRO A 94 -5.53 8.55 -19.05
N THR A 95 -6.27 9.34 -18.27
CA THR A 95 -6.51 10.77 -18.53
C THR A 95 -5.34 11.67 -18.15
N GLU A 96 -4.40 11.19 -17.33
CA GLU A 96 -3.27 12.01 -16.82
C GLU A 96 -2.10 12.10 -17.81
N PHE A 97 -2.11 11.31 -18.90
CA PHE A 97 -1.03 11.25 -19.88
C PHE A 97 -1.46 11.58 -21.33
N PRO A 98 -2.10 12.75 -21.58
CA PRO A 98 -2.56 13.10 -22.93
C PRO A 98 -1.42 13.57 -23.86
N HIS A 99 -0.28 14.02 -23.31
CA HIS A 99 0.83 14.59 -24.07
C HIS A 99 2.20 14.11 -23.57
N PRO A 100 3.24 14.06 -24.43
CA PRO A 100 4.57 13.54 -24.07
C PRO A 100 5.26 14.30 -22.92
N GLN A 101 4.93 15.59 -22.72
CA GLN A 101 5.47 16.34 -21.57
C GLN A 101 4.97 15.80 -20.22
N ALA A 102 3.77 15.21 -20.13
CA ALA A 102 3.24 14.62 -18.90
C ALA A 102 4.03 13.36 -18.53
N ILE A 103 4.40 12.57 -19.54
CA ILE A 103 5.28 11.40 -19.39
C ILE A 103 6.64 11.85 -18.86
N ARG A 104 7.23 12.92 -19.43
CA ARG A 104 8.53 13.45 -18.95
C ARG A 104 8.46 13.90 -17.49
N ILE A 105 7.42 14.65 -17.11
CA ILE A 105 7.21 15.11 -15.73
C ILE A 105 7.05 13.91 -14.79
N PHE A 106 6.35 12.86 -15.20
CA PHE A 106 6.22 11.64 -14.42
C PHE A 106 7.57 10.97 -14.18
N LEU A 107 8.37 10.79 -15.23
CA LEU A 107 9.69 10.17 -15.11
C LEU A 107 10.63 10.99 -14.23
N ASP A 108 10.64 12.32 -14.40
CA ASP A 108 11.43 13.23 -13.57
C ASP A 108 11.03 13.10 -12.08
N ARG A 109 9.73 13.09 -11.79
CA ARG A 109 9.22 12.90 -10.41
C ARG A 109 9.58 11.53 -9.84
N TYR A 110 9.52 10.48 -10.66
CA TYR A 110 9.86 9.13 -10.23
C TYR A 110 11.36 8.99 -9.90
N ARG A 111 12.22 9.66 -10.66
CA ARG A 111 13.67 9.71 -10.42
C ARG A 111 14.03 10.49 -9.16
N LEU A 112 13.35 11.61 -8.93
CA LEU A 112 13.51 12.42 -7.73
C LEU A 112 13.02 11.69 -6.47
N LEU A 113 12.09 10.74 -6.63
CA LEU A 113 11.60 9.95 -5.51
C LEU A 113 12.60 8.83 -5.14
N HIS A 114 13.42 9.11 -4.13
CA HIS A 114 14.35 8.12 -3.59
C HIS A 114 13.60 6.93 -3.00
N ARG A 115 14.17 5.74 -3.20
CA ARG A 115 13.65 4.47 -2.68
C ARG A 115 13.50 4.50 -1.16
N ASP A 116 14.44 5.13 -0.45
CA ASP A 116 14.40 5.21 1.01
C ASP A 116 13.21 6.05 1.51
N ALA A 117 12.94 7.19 0.87
CA ALA A 117 11.78 8.01 1.18
C ALA A 117 10.45 7.28 0.88
N ALA A 118 10.42 6.44 -0.15
CA ALA A 118 9.28 5.59 -0.46
C ALA A 118 9.07 4.49 0.60
N LEU A 119 10.15 3.87 1.09
CA LEU A 119 10.10 2.87 2.15
C LEU A 119 9.64 3.47 3.49
N ASP A 120 10.06 4.70 3.82
CA ASP A 120 9.57 5.38 5.02
C ASP A 120 8.07 5.70 4.94
N ARG A 121 7.56 6.08 3.77
CA ARG A 121 6.10 6.22 3.56
C ARG A 121 5.37 4.89 3.72
N LEU A 122 5.93 3.80 3.18
CA LEU A 122 5.38 2.46 3.34
C LEU A 122 5.33 2.04 4.82
N ARG A 123 6.38 2.34 5.60
CA ARG A 123 6.39 2.11 7.05
C ARG A 123 5.28 2.89 7.76
N GLY A 124 5.05 4.14 7.38
CA GLY A 124 3.93 4.94 7.88
C GLY A 124 2.58 4.27 7.61
N TRP A 125 2.34 3.82 6.38
CA TRP A 125 1.09 3.15 6.01
C TRP A 125 0.89 1.79 6.72
N LYS A 126 1.97 1.02 6.91
CA LYS A 126 1.93 -0.21 7.71
C LYS A 126 1.60 0.09 9.17
N ALA A 127 2.21 1.13 9.76
CA ALA A 127 1.92 1.55 11.13
C ALA A 127 0.46 2.03 11.30
N ASP A 128 -0.09 2.75 10.31
CA ASP A 128 -1.50 3.15 10.28
C ASP A 128 -2.43 1.94 10.19
N THR A 129 -2.05 0.94 9.39
CA THR A 129 -2.78 -0.33 9.28
C THR A 129 -2.85 -1.04 10.63
N VAL A 130 -1.70 -1.21 11.30
CA VAL A 130 -1.61 -1.82 12.63
C VAL A 130 -2.40 -1.01 13.67
N SER A 131 -2.29 0.32 13.63
CA SER A 131 -3.04 1.21 14.53
C SER A 131 -4.55 1.09 14.36
N LYS A 132 -5.05 0.96 13.12
CA LYS A 132 -6.48 0.74 12.84
C LYS A 132 -6.97 -0.60 13.39
N ILE A 133 -6.14 -1.64 13.36
CA ILE A 133 -6.47 -2.96 13.93
C ILE A 133 -6.56 -2.85 15.46
N VAL A 134 -5.59 -2.20 16.10
CA VAL A 134 -5.55 -2.00 17.57
C VAL A 134 -6.71 -1.10 18.04
N ARG A 135 -7.06 -0.06 17.27
CA ARG A 135 -8.20 0.83 17.54
C ARG A 135 -9.57 0.22 17.28
N LYS A 136 -9.66 -1.07 16.95
CA LYS A 136 -10.94 -1.78 16.75
C LYS A 136 -11.31 -2.64 17.97
N PRO A 137 -11.48 -2.11 19.21
CA PRO A 137 -12.19 -2.84 20.25
C PRO A 137 -13.71 -2.75 19.98
N GLY A 138 -14.35 -3.91 19.86
CA GLY A 138 -15.78 -4.09 20.18
C GLY A 138 -16.81 -3.27 19.40
N ARG A 139 -17.18 -3.70 18.19
CA ARG A 139 -18.58 -3.58 17.73
C ARG A 139 -19.39 -4.81 18.17
N VAL A 140 -19.47 -5.02 19.49
CA VAL A 140 -20.43 -5.90 20.20
C VAL A 140 -20.48 -5.31 21.62
N ALA A 141 -21.57 -4.76 22.14
CA ALA A 141 -22.91 -5.32 22.19
C ALA A 141 -23.99 -4.34 21.72
N ALA A 142 -24.68 -4.72 20.65
CA ALA A 142 -26.11 -4.50 20.55
C ALA A 142 -26.78 -5.33 21.67
N ASN A 143 -27.74 -4.76 22.38
CA ASN A 143 -28.46 -5.33 23.53
C ASN A 143 -27.73 -5.15 24.88
N ALA A 144 -27.50 -3.90 25.28
CA ALA A 144 -27.55 -3.57 26.70
C ALA A 144 -29.03 -3.37 27.05
N ASP A 145 -29.69 -4.45 27.45
CA ASP A 145 -31.06 -4.43 27.97
C ASP A 145 -31.15 -3.38 29.08
N LEU A 146 -31.97 -2.34 28.86
CA LEU A 146 -32.46 -1.50 29.95
C LEU A 146 -33.35 -2.37 30.85
N ARG A 147 -32.73 -3.04 31.82
CA ARG A 147 -33.42 -3.47 33.03
C ARG A 147 -34.00 -2.23 33.69
N LYS A 148 -35.29 -2.00 33.47
CA LYS A 148 -36.11 -1.07 34.25
C LYS A 148 -36.20 -1.63 35.68
N PRO A 149 -35.62 -0.99 36.70
CA PRO A 149 -35.89 -1.40 38.08
C PRO A 149 -37.31 -0.94 38.41
N ASN A 150 -38.20 -1.91 38.57
CA ASN A 150 -39.48 -1.69 39.22
C ASN A 150 -39.20 -1.57 40.73
N SER A 151 -39.42 -0.40 41.30
CA SER A 151 -39.62 -0.22 42.74
C SER A 151 -40.59 0.92 42.94
N ALA A 152 -41.88 0.58 42.84
CA ALA A 152 -42.81 1.08 43.83
C ALA A 152 -42.32 0.52 45.19
N ASP A 153 -41.92 1.41 46.09
CA ASP A 153 -42.62 1.62 47.36
C ASP A 153 -41.66 2.29 48.38
N ILE A 154 -42.30 3.04 49.29
CA ILE A 154 -41.84 3.52 50.60
C ILE A 154 -40.62 4.46 50.66
N THR A 155 -40.91 5.77 50.68
CA THR A 155 -40.30 6.64 51.71
C THR A 155 -41.33 7.61 52.26
N ALA A 156 -41.68 7.34 53.52
CA ALA A 156 -42.49 8.17 54.38
C ALA A 156 -41.89 9.58 54.54
N THR A 157 -42.74 10.60 54.48
CA THR A 157 -42.42 11.97 54.86
C THR A 157 -42.53 12.14 56.38
N PRO A 158 -41.48 12.55 57.10
CA PRO A 158 -41.62 13.03 58.46
C PRO A 158 -41.87 14.55 58.48
N LYS A 159 -42.91 14.88 59.22
CA LYS A 159 -43.36 16.14 59.85
C LYS A 159 -42.29 17.21 60.17
N ALA A 160 -42.71 18.49 60.06
CA ALA A 160 -42.39 19.71 60.86
C ALA A 160 -41.98 20.92 59.97
N ARG A 161 -42.33 22.19 60.17
CA ARG A 161 -43.16 22.98 61.13
C ARG A 161 -43.08 24.48 60.70
N ARG A 162 -44.06 25.31 61.10
CA ARG A 162 -44.13 26.81 61.15
C ARG A 162 -44.52 27.50 59.82
N VAL A 163 -45.40 28.50 59.77
CA VAL A 163 -45.80 29.55 60.75
C VAL A 163 -47.31 29.63 60.87
#